data_AF-A0A0V0J497-F1
#
_entry.id   AF-A0A0V0J497-F1
#
_cell.length_a   1.000
_cell.length_b   1.000
_cell.length_c   1.000
_cell.angle_alpha   90.00
_cell.angle_beta   90.00
_cell.angle_gamma   90.00
#
_symmetry.space_group_name_H-M   'P 1'
#
loop_
_entity.id
_entity.type
_entity.pdbx_description
1 polymer ?
#
loop_
_entity_poly.entity_id
_entity_poly.type
_entity_poly.pdbx_seq_one_letter_code
_entity_poly.pdbx_strand_id
1 'polypeptide(L)'
;MDIISSKLHAVIVKIAAYGLDIKTCLGSSLSDFAPRLLRLSEDPICPLNPCGEGGEFETFTFDCPLFRHRIVPTQQPTTIMHSDDAFAPVAYLNYGGLALQTKDPKEVKTSAEELLAMETEIDVGSGSLCRRPFRSIRHRLLALASEVPQEVSQRLVSCDSAPPLTTAARLPPSQKAPPGTCPLGGCLFMTQTFTGVAALPSSGDVRRSITKATQSALNRMQRHLDADGFDMNRVVHVQVVVSANIDLSSQECFSALNQPFEAAFDTPEILRQRAGNVPPSRVCVATQWPGEMINLLRSNEQYSNRGKEQEVTP
;
A
#
# COMPACT_ATOMS: atom_id res chain seq x y z
N MET A 1 -5.29 -16.66 0.50
CA MET A 1 -5.34 -18.09 0.87
C MET A 1 -4.66 -18.40 2.21
N ASP A 2 -3.52 -17.80 2.55
CA ASP A 2 -2.82 -18.13 3.81
C ASP A 2 -3.66 -17.85 5.07
N ILE A 3 -4.45 -16.76 5.07
CA ILE A 3 -5.45 -16.44 6.10
C ILE A 3 -6.41 -17.62 6.33
N ILE A 4 -6.92 -18.22 5.25
CA ILE A 4 -7.86 -19.35 5.33
C ILE A 4 -7.15 -20.60 5.87
N SER A 5 -5.96 -20.95 5.36
CA SER A 5 -5.20 -22.10 5.89
C SER A 5 -4.77 -21.91 7.33
N SER A 6 -4.67 -20.67 7.82
CA SER A 6 -4.38 -20.39 9.22
C SER A 6 -5.56 -20.65 10.15
N LYS A 7 -6.69 -21.16 9.62
CA LYS A 7 -7.95 -21.42 10.35
C LYS A 7 -8.48 -20.15 11.03
N LEU A 8 -8.25 -19.00 10.42
CA LEU A 8 -8.82 -17.73 10.84
C LEU A 8 -10.26 -17.66 10.32
N HIS A 9 -11.22 -17.64 11.24
CA HIS A 9 -12.64 -17.52 10.93
C HIS A 9 -13.01 -16.03 10.82
N ALA A 10 -12.83 -15.49 9.63
CA ALA A 10 -13.24 -14.15 9.26
C ALA A 10 -14.56 -14.20 8.49
N VAL A 11 -15.45 -13.25 8.78
CA VAL A 11 -16.74 -13.08 8.12
C VAL A 11 -16.79 -11.71 7.48
N ILE A 12 -17.33 -11.63 6.26
CA ILE A 12 -17.55 -10.36 5.56
C ILE A 12 -18.66 -9.59 6.28
N VAL A 13 -18.33 -8.44 6.84
CA VAL A 13 -19.27 -7.60 7.62
C VAL A 13 -19.63 -6.30 6.93
N LYS A 14 -18.93 -5.92 5.88
CA LYS A 14 -19.28 -4.77 5.03
C LYS A 14 -18.88 -5.06 3.59
N ILE A 15 -19.66 -4.52 2.66
CA ILE A 15 -19.34 -4.47 1.23
C ILE A 15 -19.54 -3.04 0.71
N ALA A 16 -18.75 -2.65 -0.29
CA ALA A 16 -18.78 -1.33 -0.90
C ALA A 16 -18.18 -1.33 -2.32
N ALA A 17 -18.40 -2.39 -3.10
CA ALA A 17 -17.81 -2.51 -4.43
C ALA A 17 -18.72 -3.19 -5.44
N TYR A 18 -18.46 -2.92 -6.71
CA TYR A 18 -19.10 -3.55 -7.85
C TYR A 18 -18.95 -5.08 -7.81
N GLY A 19 -20.01 -5.80 -8.19
CA GLY A 19 -20.02 -7.27 -8.23
C GLY A 19 -20.23 -7.94 -6.85
N LEU A 20 -20.25 -7.17 -5.76
CA LEU A 20 -20.61 -7.64 -4.43
C LEU A 20 -22.11 -7.48 -4.18
N ASP A 21 -22.76 -8.57 -3.77
CA ASP A 21 -24.19 -8.59 -3.49
C ASP A 21 -24.44 -8.78 -1.99
N ILE A 22 -25.40 -8.00 -1.47
CA ILE A 22 -25.78 -7.98 -0.05
C ILE A 22 -26.19 -9.37 0.44
N LYS A 23 -26.99 -10.10 -0.33
CA LYS A 23 -27.59 -11.37 0.12
C LYS A 23 -26.57 -12.51 0.13
N THR A 24 -25.61 -12.47 -0.77
CA THR A 24 -24.65 -13.57 -0.98
C THR A 24 -23.28 -13.30 -0.37
N CYS A 25 -22.88 -12.03 -0.20
CA CYS A 25 -21.57 -11.68 0.35
C CYS A 25 -21.61 -11.38 1.85
N LEU A 26 -22.54 -10.54 2.33
CA LEU A 26 -22.57 -10.17 3.75
C LEU A 26 -22.89 -11.40 4.63
N GLY A 27 -22.10 -11.58 5.68
CA GLY A 27 -22.24 -12.71 6.60
C GLY A 27 -21.59 -14.01 6.11
N SER A 28 -21.09 -14.05 4.89
CA SER A 28 -20.32 -15.20 4.39
C SER A 28 -18.94 -15.26 5.06
N SER A 29 -18.45 -16.48 5.30
CA SER A 29 -17.08 -16.67 5.75
C SER A 29 -16.11 -16.33 4.60
N LEU A 30 -14.93 -15.82 4.94
CA LEU A 30 -13.90 -15.51 3.94
C LEU A 30 -13.48 -16.77 3.17
N SER A 31 -13.52 -17.96 3.80
CA SER A 31 -13.25 -19.23 3.12
C SER A 31 -14.28 -19.56 2.06
N ASP A 32 -15.57 -19.38 2.34
CA ASP A 32 -16.64 -19.67 1.39
C ASP A 32 -16.66 -18.63 0.26
N PHE A 33 -16.28 -17.39 0.59
CA PHE A 33 -16.27 -16.28 -0.35
C PHE A 33 -15.03 -16.26 -1.27
N ALA A 34 -13.92 -16.85 -0.86
CA ALA A 34 -12.65 -16.81 -1.58
C ALA A 34 -12.70 -17.27 -3.05
N PRO A 35 -13.41 -18.36 -3.42
CA PRO A 35 -13.53 -18.75 -4.83
C PRO A 35 -14.22 -17.69 -5.68
N ARG A 36 -15.18 -16.94 -5.11
CA ARG A 36 -15.85 -15.84 -5.82
C ARG A 36 -14.96 -14.61 -5.89
N LEU A 37 -14.23 -14.28 -4.82
CA LEU A 37 -13.24 -13.19 -4.83
C LEU A 37 -12.22 -13.35 -5.94
N LEU A 38 -11.68 -14.57 -6.12
CA LEU A 38 -10.71 -14.84 -7.19
C LEU A 38 -11.32 -14.59 -8.58
N ARG A 39 -12.55 -15.05 -8.84
CA ARG A 39 -13.24 -14.77 -10.11
C ARG A 39 -13.49 -13.28 -10.33
N LEU A 40 -13.89 -12.55 -9.29
CA LEU A 40 -14.10 -11.09 -9.38
C LEU A 40 -12.78 -10.32 -9.56
N SER A 41 -11.66 -10.85 -9.05
CA SER A 41 -10.34 -10.25 -9.28
C SER A 41 -9.84 -10.40 -10.70
N GLU A 42 -10.39 -11.36 -11.46
CA GLU A 42 -10.09 -11.61 -12.87
C GLU A 42 -11.05 -10.87 -13.82
N ASP A 43 -12.00 -10.08 -13.29
CA ASP A 43 -12.93 -9.32 -14.12
C ASP A 43 -12.16 -8.27 -14.96
N PRO A 44 -12.33 -8.28 -16.30
CA PRO A 44 -11.55 -7.43 -17.19
C PRO A 44 -11.98 -5.95 -17.17
N ILE A 45 -13.15 -5.64 -16.62
CA ILE A 45 -13.75 -4.30 -16.60
C ILE A 45 -13.55 -3.65 -15.24
N CYS A 46 -13.82 -4.39 -14.15
CA CYS A 46 -13.68 -3.88 -12.78
C CYS A 46 -13.10 -4.98 -11.88
N PRO A 47 -11.76 -5.16 -11.90
CA PRO A 47 -11.12 -6.17 -11.07
C PRO A 47 -11.22 -5.76 -9.60
N LEU A 48 -11.76 -6.67 -8.78
CA LEU A 48 -11.84 -6.50 -7.34
C LEU A 48 -10.54 -6.94 -6.67
N ASN A 49 -9.98 -6.15 -5.75
CA ASN A 49 -8.85 -6.59 -4.95
C ASN A 49 -9.29 -7.71 -3.99
N PRO A 50 -8.72 -8.92 -4.09
CA PRO A 50 -9.12 -10.06 -3.27
C PRO A 50 -8.76 -9.88 -1.78
N CYS A 51 -7.93 -8.90 -1.44
CA CYS A 51 -7.55 -8.55 -0.07
C CYS A 51 -8.37 -7.39 0.51
N GLY A 52 -9.24 -6.73 -0.26
CA GLY A 52 -10.07 -5.63 0.25
C GLY A 52 -9.29 -4.33 0.52
N GLU A 53 -8.09 -4.15 -0.05
CA GLU A 53 -7.18 -3.01 0.24
C GLU A 53 -7.81 -1.65 -0.08
N GLY A 54 -8.77 -1.60 -1.01
CA GLY A 54 -9.51 -0.38 -1.37
C GLY A 54 -10.76 -0.12 -0.54
N GLY A 55 -11.03 -0.94 0.49
CA GLY A 55 -12.28 -0.88 1.25
C GLY A 55 -13.46 -1.54 0.53
N GLU A 56 -13.20 -2.41 -0.45
CA GLU A 56 -14.26 -3.11 -1.21
C GLU A 56 -15.14 -3.96 -0.31
N PHE A 57 -14.54 -4.56 0.71
CA PHE A 57 -15.24 -5.25 1.78
C PHE A 57 -14.43 -5.16 3.07
N GLU A 58 -15.11 -5.29 4.20
CA GLU A 58 -14.45 -5.41 5.51
C GLU A 58 -14.83 -6.74 6.15
N THR A 59 -13.91 -7.32 6.92
CA THR A 59 -14.12 -8.58 7.64
C THR A 59 -14.02 -8.40 9.14
N PHE A 60 -14.82 -9.16 9.89
CA PHE A 60 -14.66 -9.33 11.33
C PHE A 60 -14.15 -10.74 11.64
N THR A 61 -13.09 -10.84 12.45
CA THR A 61 -12.51 -12.13 12.86
C THR A 61 -13.18 -12.63 14.13
N PHE A 62 -13.99 -13.68 14.00
CA PHE A 62 -14.73 -14.28 15.11
C PHE A 62 -13.90 -15.31 15.89
N ASP A 63 -13.00 -16.02 15.21
CA ASP A 63 -12.12 -16.98 15.85
C ASP A 63 -10.79 -17.11 15.11
N CYS A 64 -9.75 -17.47 15.84
CA CYS A 64 -8.51 -17.96 15.26
C CYS A 64 -7.83 -18.94 16.23
N PRO A 65 -6.82 -19.71 15.79
CA PRO A 65 -6.15 -20.69 16.65
C PRO A 65 -5.43 -20.09 17.86
N LEU A 66 -5.11 -18.78 17.83
CA LEU A 66 -4.47 -18.10 18.96
C LEU A 66 -5.46 -17.68 20.05
N PHE A 67 -6.75 -17.61 19.72
CA PHE A 67 -7.76 -17.12 20.65
C PHE A 67 -8.05 -18.17 21.72
N ARG A 68 -8.08 -17.75 22.99
CA ARG A 68 -8.55 -18.57 24.12
C ARG A 68 -10.09 -18.65 24.19
N HIS A 69 -10.74 -17.65 23.63
CA HIS A 69 -12.20 -17.56 23.55
C HIS A 69 -12.56 -17.18 22.12
N ARG A 70 -13.54 -17.85 21.54
CA ARG A 70 -14.13 -17.41 20.28
C ARG A 70 -15.22 -16.38 20.55
N ILE A 71 -15.40 -15.47 19.61
CA ILE A 71 -16.47 -14.47 19.65
C ILE A 71 -17.69 -15.08 18.98
N VAL A 72 -18.85 -15.00 19.62
CA VAL A 72 -20.12 -15.50 19.08
C VAL A 72 -21.19 -14.40 19.13
N PRO A 73 -21.97 -14.20 18.05
CA PRO A 73 -23.15 -13.35 18.09
C PRO A 73 -24.16 -13.87 19.11
N THR A 74 -24.69 -12.99 19.95
CA THR A 74 -25.79 -13.33 20.87
C THR A 74 -27.17 -13.13 20.24
N GLN A 75 -27.22 -12.43 19.11
CA GLN A 75 -28.41 -12.07 18.36
C GLN A 75 -28.13 -12.19 16.86
N GLN A 76 -29.18 -12.37 16.07
CA GLN A 76 -29.07 -12.30 14.61
C GLN A 76 -28.63 -10.89 14.21
N PRO A 77 -27.54 -10.74 13.42
CA PRO A 77 -27.13 -9.42 12.95
C PRO A 77 -28.18 -8.84 11.99
N THR A 78 -28.34 -7.52 12.03
CA THR A 78 -29.20 -6.80 11.09
C THR A 78 -28.36 -6.16 9.98
N THR A 79 -28.86 -6.20 8.75
CA THR A 79 -28.21 -5.50 7.63
C THR A 79 -28.62 -4.04 7.63
N ILE A 80 -27.64 -3.14 7.60
CA ILE A 80 -27.84 -1.71 7.45
C ILE A 80 -27.39 -1.30 6.05
N MET A 81 -28.32 -0.73 5.29
CA MET A 81 -28.03 -0.12 3.99
C MET A 81 -27.51 1.28 4.20
N HIS A 82 -26.29 1.55 3.73
CA HIS A 82 -25.69 2.88 3.72
C HIS A 82 -25.90 3.58 2.36
N SER A 83 -25.79 2.82 1.28
CA SER A 83 -26.11 3.27 -0.09
C SER A 83 -26.71 2.12 -0.89
N ASP A 84 -27.84 2.36 -1.53
CA ASP A 84 -28.53 1.41 -2.41
C ASP A 84 -28.24 1.71 -3.88
N ASP A 85 -26.94 1.85 -4.20
CA ASP A 85 -26.50 2.00 -5.58
C ASP A 85 -26.75 0.70 -6.36
N ALA A 86 -27.29 0.81 -7.57
CA ALA A 86 -27.70 -0.33 -8.37
C ALA A 86 -26.52 -1.23 -8.82
N PHE A 87 -25.29 -0.72 -8.80
CA PHE A 87 -24.10 -1.40 -9.28
C PHE A 87 -23.08 -1.67 -8.16
N ALA A 88 -22.95 -0.77 -7.18
CA ALA A 88 -22.00 -0.87 -6.07
C ALA A 88 -22.67 -0.55 -4.72
N PRO A 89 -23.55 -1.42 -4.21
CA PRO A 89 -24.24 -1.19 -2.96
C PRO A 89 -23.25 -1.11 -1.78
N VAL A 90 -23.55 -0.23 -0.84
CA VAL A 90 -22.80 -0.10 0.41
C VAL A 90 -23.68 -0.55 1.57
N ALA A 91 -23.32 -1.66 2.19
CA ALA A 91 -24.09 -2.25 3.27
C ALA A 91 -23.16 -2.93 4.29
N TYR A 92 -23.60 -2.98 5.54
CA TYR A 92 -22.85 -3.63 6.60
C TYR A 92 -23.77 -4.36 7.60
N LEU A 93 -23.18 -5.31 8.33
CA LEU A 93 -23.84 -6.06 9.39
C LEU A 93 -23.68 -5.35 10.74
N ASN A 94 -24.80 -5.09 11.39
CA ASN A 94 -24.84 -4.61 12.77
C ASN A 94 -25.10 -5.78 13.72
N TYR A 95 -24.10 -6.12 14.52
CA TYR A 95 -24.22 -7.16 15.56
C TYR A 95 -24.77 -6.54 16.84
N GLY A 96 -26.03 -6.83 17.18
CA GLY A 96 -26.71 -6.32 18.38
C GLY A 96 -26.14 -6.83 19.70
N GLY A 97 -25.25 -7.82 19.65
CA GLY A 97 -24.49 -8.29 20.81
C GLY A 97 -23.50 -9.39 20.44
N LEU A 98 -22.38 -9.40 21.16
CA LEU A 98 -21.30 -10.38 21.03
C LEU A 98 -20.98 -10.93 22.42
N ALA A 99 -20.70 -12.23 22.50
CA ALA A 99 -20.24 -12.89 23.70
C ALA A 99 -18.94 -13.65 23.43
N LEU A 100 -18.18 -13.89 24.49
CA LEU A 100 -17.00 -14.74 24.45
C LEU A 100 -17.37 -16.15 24.90
N GLN A 101 -17.01 -17.14 24.08
CA GLN A 101 -17.14 -18.55 24.42
C GLN A 101 -15.75 -19.14 24.59
N THR A 102 -15.47 -19.66 25.78
CA THR A 102 -14.21 -20.36 26.10
C THR A 102 -14.05 -21.57 25.19
N LYS A 103 -12.86 -21.72 24.59
CA LYS A 103 -12.50 -22.85 23.73
C LYS A 103 -11.91 -23.99 24.56
N ASP A 104 -11.95 -25.21 24.04
CA ASP A 104 -11.14 -26.29 24.61
C ASP A 104 -9.65 -25.92 24.47
N PRO A 105 -8.81 -26.07 25.52
CA PRO A 105 -7.37 -25.80 25.44
C PRO A 105 -6.66 -26.47 24.27
N LYS A 106 -7.15 -27.63 23.79
CA LYS A 106 -6.59 -28.35 22.63
C LYS A 106 -6.77 -27.63 21.30
N GLU A 107 -7.76 -26.73 21.21
CA GLU A 107 -7.99 -25.91 20.03
C GLU A 107 -7.04 -24.71 19.95
N VAL A 108 -6.47 -24.31 21.09
CA VAL A 108 -5.65 -23.11 21.22
C VAL A 108 -4.20 -23.45 20.95
N LYS A 109 -3.59 -22.75 20.00
CA LYS A 109 -2.18 -22.83 19.67
C LYS A 109 -1.44 -21.80 20.52
N THR A 110 -0.49 -22.26 21.32
CA THR A 110 0.21 -21.44 22.33
C THR A 110 1.71 -21.33 22.08
N SER A 111 2.26 -22.17 21.20
CA SER A 111 3.68 -22.20 20.87
C SER A 111 3.94 -21.96 19.37
N ALA A 112 5.17 -21.56 19.04
CA ALA A 112 5.59 -21.37 17.65
C ALA A 112 5.63 -22.71 16.89
N GLU A 113 6.02 -23.79 17.57
CA GLU A 113 6.09 -25.14 17.03
C GLU A 113 4.71 -25.63 16.58
N GLU A 114 3.69 -25.37 17.40
CA GLU A 114 2.31 -25.71 17.08
C GLU A 114 1.76 -24.95 15.87
N LEU A 115 2.13 -23.67 15.72
CA LEU A 115 1.77 -22.86 14.54
C LEU A 115 2.52 -23.32 13.29
N LEU A 116 3.82 -23.58 13.40
CA LEU A 116 4.65 -24.07 12.29
C LEU A 116 4.25 -25.47 11.81
N ALA A 117 3.69 -26.29 12.71
CA ALA A 117 3.15 -27.61 12.39
C ALA A 117 1.75 -27.54 11.74
N MET A 118 1.13 -26.35 11.63
CA MET A 118 -0.17 -26.23 10.99
C MET A 118 -0.09 -26.49 9.50
N GLU A 119 -0.94 -27.41 9.07
CA GLU A 119 -1.12 -27.80 7.70
C GLU A 119 -2.62 -27.90 7.43
N THR A 120 -3.08 -27.33 6.32
CA THR A 120 -4.50 -27.27 5.99
C THR A 120 -4.68 -27.41 4.50
N GLU A 121 -5.53 -28.35 4.10
CA GLU A 121 -5.98 -28.47 2.72
C GLU A 121 -7.03 -27.40 2.45
N ILE A 122 -6.81 -26.62 1.39
CA ILE A 122 -7.76 -25.63 0.88
C ILE A 122 -8.16 -26.05 -0.53
N ASP A 123 -9.46 -26.06 -0.80
CA ASP A 123 -9.97 -26.12 -2.17
C ASP A 123 -9.79 -24.75 -2.86
N VAL A 124 -8.99 -24.73 -3.93
CA VAL A 124 -8.74 -23.53 -4.73
C VAL A 124 -9.52 -23.53 -6.06
N GLY A 125 -10.56 -24.37 -6.19
CA GLY A 125 -11.41 -24.48 -7.37
C GLY A 125 -10.81 -25.28 -8.53
N SER A 126 -9.48 -25.46 -8.55
CA SER A 126 -8.73 -26.34 -9.47
C SER A 126 -8.21 -27.62 -8.81
N GLY A 127 -8.53 -27.83 -7.52
CA GLY A 127 -8.12 -28.98 -6.71
C GLY A 127 -7.84 -28.61 -5.24
N SER A 128 -7.65 -29.62 -4.39
CA SER A 128 -7.21 -29.42 -3.00
C SER A 128 -5.71 -29.18 -2.93
N LEU A 129 -5.31 -28.05 -2.35
CA LEU A 129 -3.90 -27.71 -2.12
C LEU A 129 -3.61 -27.72 -0.62
N CYS A 130 -2.64 -28.54 -0.23
CA CYS A 130 -2.11 -28.54 1.12
C CYS A 130 -1.22 -27.31 1.37
N ARG A 131 -1.57 -26.47 2.35
CA ARG A 131 -0.84 -25.24 2.67
C ARG A 131 -0.34 -25.22 4.11
N ARG A 132 0.84 -24.61 4.29
CA ARG A 132 1.49 -24.33 5.57
C ARG A 132 1.60 -22.82 5.75
N PRO A 133 0.63 -22.18 6.44
CA PRO A 133 0.54 -20.72 6.51
C PRO A 133 1.68 -20.07 7.29
N PHE A 134 2.28 -20.81 8.23
CA PHE A 134 3.37 -20.31 9.05
C PHE A 134 4.70 -20.92 8.58
N ARG A 135 5.67 -20.05 8.24
CA ARG A 135 7.04 -20.45 7.89
C ARG A 135 8.04 -19.86 8.88
N SER A 136 8.99 -20.67 9.32
CA SER A 136 10.11 -20.16 10.13
C SER A 136 10.99 -19.23 9.30
N ILE A 137 11.76 -18.35 9.96
CA ILE A 137 12.70 -17.45 9.28
C ILE A 137 13.69 -18.25 8.42
N ARG A 138 14.21 -19.37 8.95
CA ARG A 138 15.11 -20.26 8.23
C ARG A 138 14.48 -20.80 6.94
N HIS A 139 13.25 -21.28 6.98
CA HIS A 139 12.56 -21.77 5.78
C HIS A 139 12.27 -20.65 4.79
N ARG A 140 11.91 -19.44 5.25
CA ARG A 140 11.75 -18.28 4.37
C ARG A 140 13.05 -17.93 3.64
N LEU A 141 14.17 -17.88 4.36
CA LEU A 141 15.48 -17.59 3.77
C LEU A 141 15.92 -18.65 2.76
N LEU A 142 15.67 -19.93 3.05
CA LEU A 142 15.96 -21.02 2.12
C LEU A 142 15.10 -20.93 0.85
N ALA A 143 13.81 -20.62 0.99
CA ALA A 143 12.89 -20.48 -0.14
C ALA A 143 13.26 -19.28 -1.04
N LEU A 144 13.70 -18.17 -0.46
CA LEU A 144 14.13 -16.98 -1.22
C LEU A 144 15.25 -17.29 -2.23
N ALA A 145 16.16 -18.22 -1.90
CA ALA A 145 17.26 -18.59 -2.79
C ALA A 145 16.78 -19.21 -4.12
N SER A 146 15.58 -19.81 -4.15
CA SER A 146 15.00 -20.42 -5.35
C SER A 146 13.81 -19.65 -5.92
N GLU A 147 12.93 -19.12 -5.06
CA GLU A 147 11.71 -18.41 -5.47
C GLU A 147 12.07 -17.08 -6.17
N VAL A 148 13.06 -16.32 -5.67
CA VAL A 148 13.46 -15.03 -6.26
C VAL A 148 14.03 -15.21 -7.68
N PRO A 149 15.02 -16.09 -7.93
CA PRO A 149 15.49 -16.33 -9.30
C PRO A 149 14.39 -16.82 -10.25
N GLN A 150 13.47 -17.66 -9.77
CA GLN A 150 12.34 -18.13 -10.58
C GLN A 150 11.37 -17.01 -10.95
N GLU A 151 10.98 -16.16 -10.00
CA GLU A 151 10.11 -15.01 -10.25
C GLU A 151 10.76 -14.05 -11.25
N VAL A 152 12.04 -13.71 -11.04
CA VAL A 152 12.82 -12.87 -11.96
C VAL A 152 12.86 -13.49 -13.36
N SER A 153 13.13 -14.80 -13.46
CA SER A 153 13.19 -15.49 -14.75
C SER A 153 11.83 -15.51 -15.46
N GLN A 154 10.74 -15.80 -14.75
CA GLN A 154 9.40 -15.81 -15.33
C GLN A 154 9.00 -14.43 -15.86
N ARG A 155 9.31 -13.35 -15.12
CA ARG A 155 9.05 -11.99 -15.60
C ARG A 155 9.89 -11.60 -16.80
N LEU A 156 11.15 -12.03 -16.85
CA LEU A 156 12.00 -11.82 -18.03
C LEU A 156 11.47 -12.57 -19.26
N VAL A 157 11.01 -13.82 -19.11
CA VAL A 157 10.47 -14.64 -20.21
C VAL A 157 9.07 -14.18 -20.65
N SER A 158 8.25 -13.66 -19.73
CA SER A 158 6.90 -13.17 -20.06
C SER A 158 6.94 -11.89 -20.91
N CYS A 159 8.09 -11.21 -20.96
CA CYS A 159 8.35 -10.09 -21.87
C CYS A 159 8.69 -10.54 -23.31
N ASP A 160 8.93 -11.84 -23.58
CA ASP A 160 9.31 -12.35 -24.91
C ASP A 160 8.12 -12.54 -25.88
N SER A 161 6.89 -12.20 -25.48
CA SER A 161 5.76 -12.04 -26.42
C SER A 161 5.68 -10.64 -27.05
N ALA A 162 6.54 -9.72 -26.63
CA ALA A 162 6.88 -8.54 -27.42
C ALA A 162 7.74 -8.97 -28.62
N PRO A 163 7.71 -8.25 -29.77
CA PRO A 163 8.49 -8.63 -30.94
C PRO A 163 9.96 -8.82 -30.56
N PRO A 164 10.69 -9.73 -31.25
CA PRO A 164 12.03 -10.11 -30.83
C PRO A 164 12.88 -8.85 -30.64
N LEU A 165 13.64 -8.81 -29.53
CA LEU A 165 14.70 -7.85 -29.26
C LEU A 165 15.85 -7.98 -30.28
N THR A 166 15.54 -8.11 -31.56
CA THR A 166 16.40 -7.69 -32.66
C THR A 166 16.08 -6.24 -32.97
N THR A 167 16.49 -5.37 -32.07
CA THR A 167 17.22 -4.19 -32.53
C THR A 167 18.31 -4.01 -31.50
N ALA A 168 19.55 -3.88 -31.97
CA ALA A 168 20.61 -3.31 -31.19
C ALA A 168 20.15 -1.92 -30.70
N ALA A 169 19.42 -1.89 -29.59
CA ALA A 169 19.23 -0.69 -28.81
C ALA A 169 20.60 -0.41 -28.24
N ARG A 170 21.36 0.35 -29.02
CA ARG A 170 22.56 1.05 -28.59
C ARG A 170 22.31 1.49 -27.16
N LEU A 171 23.04 0.90 -26.20
CA LEU A 171 23.06 1.34 -24.82
C LEU A 171 23.13 2.87 -24.86
N PRO A 172 22.13 3.59 -24.30
CA PRO A 172 22.26 5.03 -24.20
C PRO A 172 23.60 5.29 -23.47
N PRO A 173 24.37 6.28 -23.92
CA PRO A 173 25.66 6.57 -23.33
C PRO A 173 25.46 6.69 -21.82
N SER A 174 26.34 6.05 -21.03
CA SER A 174 26.22 5.95 -19.58
C SER A 174 25.74 7.29 -18.99
N GLN A 175 24.44 7.40 -18.70
CA GLN A 175 23.92 8.55 -18.01
C GLN A 175 24.58 8.50 -16.64
N LYS A 176 25.33 9.55 -16.30
CA LYS A 176 25.91 9.66 -14.97
C LYS A 176 24.73 9.62 -14.00
N ALA A 177 24.73 8.62 -13.12
CA ALA A 177 23.68 8.48 -12.13
C ALA A 177 23.63 9.77 -11.27
N PRO A 178 22.45 10.25 -10.84
CA PRO A 178 22.33 11.47 -10.07
C PRO A 178 23.22 11.40 -8.81
N PRO A 179 23.77 12.51 -8.34
CA PRO A 179 24.52 12.55 -7.10
C PRO A 179 23.71 11.93 -5.95
N GLY A 180 24.34 11.05 -5.15
CA GLY A 180 23.66 10.36 -4.06
C GLY A 180 22.76 9.20 -4.51
N THR A 181 22.97 8.65 -5.70
CA THR A 181 22.32 7.39 -6.13
C THR A 181 23.29 6.20 -6.15
N CYS A 182 22.76 5.01 -5.84
CA CYS A 182 23.46 3.74 -6.02
C CYS A 182 22.62 2.77 -6.86
N PRO A 183 23.24 1.96 -7.73
CA PRO A 183 22.52 0.96 -8.51
C PRO A 183 22.02 -0.17 -7.60
N LEU A 184 20.75 -0.54 -7.75
CA LEU A 184 20.11 -1.63 -7.02
C LEU A 184 19.19 -2.40 -7.98
N GLY A 185 19.63 -3.56 -8.46
CA GLY A 185 18.79 -4.51 -9.21
C GLY A 185 18.13 -3.93 -10.47
N GLY A 186 18.86 -3.12 -11.25
CA GLY A 186 18.31 -2.46 -12.44
C GLY A 186 17.59 -1.13 -12.17
N CYS A 187 17.42 -0.75 -10.90
CA CYS A 187 16.91 0.54 -10.45
C CYS A 187 18.04 1.42 -9.88
N LEU A 188 17.77 2.71 -9.72
CA LEU A 188 18.60 3.62 -8.95
C LEU A 188 17.95 3.88 -7.59
N PHE A 189 18.70 3.63 -6.52
CA PHE A 189 18.30 3.99 -5.16
C PHE A 189 18.92 5.34 -4.82
N MET A 190 18.11 6.29 -4.33
CA MET A 190 18.56 7.64 -4.00
C MET A 190 18.59 7.83 -2.48
N THR A 191 19.76 8.21 -1.94
CA THR A 191 19.92 8.56 -0.51
C THR A 191 19.60 10.03 -0.23
N GLN A 192 19.50 10.85 -1.27
CA GLN A 192 19.21 12.26 -1.14
C GLN A 192 17.77 12.49 -0.67
N THR A 193 17.62 13.32 0.37
CA THR A 193 16.32 13.68 0.94
C THR A 193 15.88 15.05 0.45
N PHE A 194 14.60 15.17 0.03
CA PHE A 194 14.01 16.44 -0.38
C PHE A 194 13.06 16.94 0.70
N THR A 195 13.36 18.11 1.25
CA THR A 195 12.60 18.68 2.35
C THR A 195 11.88 19.95 1.93
N GLY A 196 10.62 20.08 2.36
CA GLY A 196 9.87 21.31 2.28
C GLY A 196 9.45 21.76 3.67
N VAL A 197 9.62 23.05 3.96
CA VAL A 197 9.27 23.65 5.25
C VAL A 197 8.26 24.76 5.01
N ALA A 198 7.22 24.79 5.84
CA ALA A 198 6.26 25.89 5.88
C ALA A 198 6.11 26.37 7.33
N ALA A 199 5.94 27.68 7.52
CA ALA A 199 5.60 28.22 8.82
C ALA A 199 4.15 27.85 9.17
N LEU A 200 3.91 27.26 10.34
CA LEU A 200 2.55 27.14 10.86
C LEU A 200 2.10 28.54 11.34
N PRO A 201 0.97 29.07 10.84
CA PRO A 201 0.43 30.32 11.34
C PRO A 201 -0.07 30.17 12.77
N SER A 202 0.11 31.19 13.60
CA SER A 202 -0.37 31.26 14.99
C SER A 202 -1.90 31.26 15.13
N SER A 203 -2.61 31.63 14.06
CA SER A 203 -4.03 31.35 13.83
C SER A 203 -4.26 31.21 12.34
N GLY A 204 -4.66 30.03 11.84
CA GLY A 204 -4.95 29.85 10.42
C GLY A 204 -4.86 28.41 9.91
N ASP A 205 -4.92 28.33 8.57
CA ASP A 205 -5.15 27.16 7.72
C ASP A 205 -3.93 26.20 7.67
N VAL A 206 -3.90 25.24 8.61
CA VAL A 206 -2.86 24.19 8.72
C VAL A 206 -2.72 23.42 7.40
N ARG A 207 -3.85 23.16 6.73
CA ARG A 207 -3.89 22.51 5.41
C ARG A 207 -3.00 23.23 4.40
N ARG A 208 -3.14 24.55 4.25
CA ARG A 208 -2.32 25.33 3.30
C ARG A 208 -0.81 25.17 3.56
N SER A 209 -0.43 25.12 4.84
CA SER A 209 0.98 24.98 5.23
C SER A 209 1.54 23.62 4.87
N ILE A 210 0.78 22.54 5.14
CA ILE A 210 1.15 21.17 4.77
C ILE A 210 1.24 21.05 3.25
N THR A 211 0.21 21.46 2.51
CA THR A 211 0.20 21.40 1.04
C THR A 211 1.39 22.15 0.43
N LYS A 212 1.72 23.35 0.95
CA LYS A 212 2.87 24.14 0.48
C LYS A 212 4.20 23.46 0.78
N ALA A 213 4.37 22.90 1.98
CA ALA A 213 5.59 22.18 2.35
C ALA A 213 5.79 20.95 1.46
N THR A 214 4.75 20.13 1.29
CA THR A 214 4.79 18.92 0.46
C THR A 214 5.08 19.26 -1.01
N GLN A 215 4.40 20.28 -1.57
CA GLN A 215 4.67 20.73 -2.93
C GLN A 215 6.12 21.22 -3.11
N SER A 216 6.66 21.93 -2.11
CA SER A 216 8.06 22.37 -2.15
C SER A 216 9.04 21.19 -2.19
N ALA A 217 8.79 20.14 -1.40
CA ALA A 217 9.60 18.93 -1.40
C ALA A 217 9.54 18.21 -2.77
N LEU A 218 8.35 18.02 -3.33
CA LEU A 218 8.15 17.39 -4.64
C LEU A 218 8.79 18.19 -5.77
N ASN A 219 8.66 19.52 -5.77
CA ASN A 219 9.30 20.39 -6.77
C ASN A 219 10.84 20.37 -6.67
N ARG A 220 11.41 20.11 -5.48
CA ARG A 220 12.86 19.93 -5.32
C ARG A 220 13.32 18.60 -5.89
N MET A 221 12.55 17.54 -5.65
CA MET A 221 12.80 16.22 -6.23
C MET A 221 12.73 16.26 -7.76
N GLN A 222 11.66 16.83 -8.32
CA GLN A 222 11.49 17.00 -9.77
C GLN A 222 12.71 17.71 -10.38
N ARG A 223 13.09 18.87 -9.84
CA ARG A 223 14.24 19.64 -10.35
C ARG A 223 15.56 18.88 -10.27
N HIS A 224 15.75 18.05 -9.24
CA HIS A 224 16.96 17.24 -9.11
C HIS A 224 16.99 16.11 -10.14
N LEU A 225 15.86 15.44 -10.37
CA LEU A 225 15.74 14.41 -11.40
C LEU A 225 15.94 15.02 -12.80
N ASP A 226 15.27 16.14 -13.10
CA ASP A 226 15.36 16.82 -14.39
C ASP A 226 16.78 17.27 -14.71
N ALA A 227 17.52 17.76 -13.71
CA ALA A 227 18.91 18.24 -13.88
C ALA A 227 19.84 17.14 -14.39
N ASP A 228 19.58 15.88 -14.02
CA ASP A 228 20.36 14.72 -14.43
C ASP A 228 19.68 13.90 -15.54
N GLY A 229 18.62 14.44 -16.16
CA GLY A 229 17.90 13.83 -17.29
C GLY A 229 17.01 12.65 -16.89
N PHE A 230 16.61 12.56 -15.63
CA PHE A 230 15.66 11.58 -15.11
C PHE A 230 14.27 12.18 -15.04
N ASP A 231 13.27 11.39 -15.41
CA ASP A 231 11.86 11.79 -15.33
C ASP A 231 11.27 11.36 -13.98
N MET A 232 10.59 12.27 -13.30
CA MET A 232 9.78 12.00 -12.11
C MET A 232 8.70 10.93 -12.36
N ASN A 233 8.30 10.71 -13.61
CA ASN A 233 7.43 9.60 -14.02
C ASN A 233 8.09 8.21 -13.90
N ARG A 234 9.39 8.12 -13.62
CA ARG A 234 10.07 6.83 -13.41
C ARG A 234 10.29 6.47 -11.95
N VAL A 235 9.83 7.31 -11.02
CA VAL A 235 9.87 7.01 -9.58
C VAL A 235 8.95 5.83 -9.29
N VAL A 236 9.48 4.78 -8.63
CA VAL A 236 8.75 3.54 -8.30
C VAL A 236 8.32 3.49 -6.82
N HIS A 237 9.11 4.10 -5.94
CA HIS A 237 8.88 4.09 -4.50
C HIS A 237 9.28 5.42 -3.87
N VAL A 238 8.50 5.90 -2.90
CA VAL A 238 8.80 7.12 -2.12
C VAL A 238 8.57 6.86 -0.63
N GLN A 239 9.55 7.24 0.19
CA GLN A 239 9.41 7.31 1.63
C GLN A 239 9.14 8.76 2.03
N VAL A 240 8.02 8.98 2.71
CA VAL A 240 7.56 10.30 3.15
C VAL A 240 7.69 10.36 4.65
N VAL A 241 8.41 11.37 5.14
CA VAL A 241 8.58 11.60 6.57
C VAL A 241 7.95 12.94 6.92
N VAL A 242 6.94 12.91 7.78
CA VAL A 242 6.24 14.12 8.26
C VAL A 242 6.58 14.39 9.73
N SER A 243 6.39 15.64 10.15
CA SER A 243 6.55 16.01 11.57
C SER A 243 5.45 15.37 12.41
N ALA A 244 5.81 14.87 13.60
CA ALA A 244 4.87 14.31 14.58
C ALA A 244 3.83 15.32 15.08
N ASN A 245 4.02 16.61 14.81
CA ASN A 245 3.04 17.65 15.13
C ASN A 245 1.88 17.71 14.12
N ILE A 246 1.93 16.91 13.05
CA ILE A 246 0.85 16.76 12.08
C ILE A 246 0.06 15.51 12.44
N ASP A 247 -1.22 15.68 12.76
CA ASP A 247 -2.12 14.57 13.00
C ASP A 247 -2.57 13.93 11.67
N LEU A 248 -1.87 12.87 11.25
CA LEU A 248 -2.24 12.12 10.04
C LEU A 248 -3.57 11.37 10.15
N SER A 249 -4.13 11.22 11.36
CA SER A 249 -5.49 10.65 11.52
C SER A 249 -6.58 11.64 11.15
N SER A 250 -6.27 12.94 11.13
CA SER A 250 -7.18 13.98 10.65
C SER A 250 -7.29 13.95 9.13
N GLN A 251 -8.53 13.84 8.65
CA GLN A 251 -8.85 13.89 7.21
C GLN A 251 -8.36 15.19 6.55
N GLU A 252 -8.35 16.31 7.28
CA GLU A 252 -7.86 17.60 6.78
C GLU A 252 -6.36 17.54 6.50
N CYS A 253 -5.57 17.03 7.44
CA CYS A 253 -4.12 16.91 7.29
C CYS A 253 -3.75 15.85 6.25
N PHE A 254 -4.46 14.72 6.24
CA PHE A 254 -4.26 13.64 5.28
C PHE A 254 -4.52 14.11 3.84
N SER A 255 -5.64 14.79 3.60
CA SER A 255 -5.95 15.37 2.27
C SER A 255 -4.96 16.46 1.87
N ALA A 256 -4.54 17.32 2.81
CA ALA A 256 -3.54 18.36 2.58
C ALA A 256 -2.19 17.79 2.10
N LEU A 257 -1.79 16.64 2.67
CA LEU A 257 -0.57 15.92 2.32
C LEU A 257 -0.69 15.23 0.96
N ASN A 258 -1.85 14.62 0.66
CA ASN A 258 -2.02 13.82 -0.56
C ASN A 258 -2.22 14.66 -1.81
N GLN A 259 -2.87 15.82 -1.71
CA GLN A 259 -3.21 16.65 -2.86
C GLN A 259 -1.99 16.97 -3.76
N PRO A 260 -0.79 17.33 -3.24
CA PRO A 260 0.40 17.49 -4.07
C PRO A 260 0.93 16.20 -4.71
N PHE A 261 0.75 15.04 -4.07
CA PHE A 261 1.14 13.75 -4.64
C PHE A 261 0.22 13.35 -5.79
N GLU A 262 -1.09 13.53 -5.62
CA GLU A 262 -2.08 13.28 -6.68
C GLU A 262 -1.77 14.14 -7.91
N ALA A 263 -1.49 15.42 -7.70
CA ALA A 263 -1.09 16.33 -8.79
C ALA A 263 0.23 15.95 -9.46
N ALA A 264 1.16 15.31 -8.73
CA ALA A 264 2.48 14.94 -9.22
C ALA A 264 2.54 13.55 -9.87
N PHE A 265 1.64 12.63 -9.53
CA PHE A 265 1.75 11.23 -9.91
C PHE A 265 0.46 10.57 -10.40
N ASP A 266 -0.70 11.20 -10.19
CA ASP A 266 -2.02 10.59 -10.37
C ASP A 266 -2.91 11.38 -11.36
N THR A 267 -2.29 12.12 -12.27
CA THR A 267 -3.03 12.80 -13.36
C THR A 267 -3.29 11.84 -14.51
N PRO A 268 -4.43 11.96 -15.24
CA PRO A 268 -4.76 11.07 -16.36
C PRO A 268 -3.67 10.98 -17.44
N GLU A 269 -2.91 12.05 -17.67
CA GLU A 269 -1.77 12.05 -18.59
C GLU A 269 -0.62 11.18 -18.09
N ILE A 270 -0.29 11.26 -16.80
CA ILE A 270 0.80 10.48 -16.17
C ILE A 270 0.41 9.00 -16.09
N LEU A 271 -0.83 8.71 -15.72
CA LEU A 271 -1.37 7.35 -15.67
C LEU A 271 -1.30 6.64 -17.03
N ARG A 272 -1.52 7.37 -18.14
CA ARG A 272 -1.43 6.81 -19.51
C ARG A 272 0.01 6.56 -19.97
N GLN A 273 0.99 7.29 -19.44
CA GLN A 273 2.39 7.22 -19.88
C GLN A 273 3.23 6.20 -19.09
N ARG A 274 2.85 5.89 -17.85
CA ARG A 274 3.58 4.95 -16.98
C ARG A 274 3.12 3.50 -17.21
N ALA A 275 4.08 2.59 -17.34
CA ALA A 275 3.86 1.15 -17.26
C ALA A 275 4.34 0.63 -15.89
N GLY A 276 3.49 -0.07 -15.13
CA GLY A 276 3.83 -0.65 -13.82
C GLY A 276 3.02 -0.08 -12.65
N ASN A 277 3.65 0.06 -11.47
CA ASN A 277 3.01 0.59 -10.26
C ASN A 277 2.70 2.09 -10.42
N VAL A 278 1.41 2.42 -10.60
CA VAL A 278 0.95 3.80 -10.68
C VAL A 278 -0.25 4.00 -9.75
N PRO A 279 -0.21 4.98 -8.83
CA PRO A 279 0.93 5.84 -8.46
C PRO A 279 2.13 5.07 -7.85
N PRO A 280 3.33 5.68 -7.70
CA PRO A 280 4.46 5.01 -7.04
C PRO A 280 4.08 4.54 -5.64
N SER A 281 4.60 3.38 -5.25
CA SER A 281 4.41 2.86 -3.90
C SER A 281 4.93 3.87 -2.86
N ARG A 282 4.18 4.06 -1.79
CA ARG A 282 4.46 5.10 -0.78
C ARG A 282 4.39 4.54 0.62
N VAL A 283 5.39 4.89 1.43
CA VAL A 283 5.34 4.72 2.89
C VAL A 283 5.38 6.11 3.51
N CYS A 284 4.47 6.39 4.45
CA CYS A 284 4.44 7.66 5.18
C CYS A 284 4.62 7.38 6.68
N VAL A 285 5.58 8.08 7.31
CA VAL A 285 5.88 7.95 8.74
C VAL A 285 5.89 9.33 9.38
N ALA A 286 5.23 9.46 10.53
CA ALA A 286 5.31 10.63 11.38
C ALA A 286 6.43 10.45 12.42
N THR A 287 7.35 11.43 12.52
CA THR A 287 8.44 11.40 13.50
C THR A 287 8.72 12.79 14.08
N GLN A 288 9.30 12.86 15.27
CA GLN A 288 9.75 14.12 15.84
C GLN A 288 11.05 14.55 15.17
N TRP A 289 11.07 15.76 14.62
CA TRP A 289 12.26 16.33 14.00
C TRP A 289 13.01 17.15 15.05
N PRO A 290 14.32 16.95 15.24
CA PRO A 290 15.12 17.79 16.13
C PRO A 290 15.00 19.27 15.71
N GLY A 291 14.74 20.16 16.67
CA GLY A 291 14.55 21.60 16.40
C GLY A 291 15.75 22.24 15.70
N GLU A 292 16.96 21.75 15.97
CA GLU A 292 18.20 22.16 15.29
C GLU A 292 18.18 21.84 13.78
N MET A 293 17.64 20.68 13.40
CA MET A 293 17.52 20.25 12.00
C MET A 293 16.53 21.14 11.23
N ILE A 294 15.41 21.51 11.86
CA ILE A 294 14.42 22.43 11.28
C ILE A 294 15.03 23.83 11.05
N ASN A 295 15.84 24.31 12.00
CA ASN A 295 16.50 25.61 11.90
C ASN A 295 17.60 25.65 10.82
N LEU A 296 18.34 24.55 10.64
CA LEU A 296 19.34 24.39 9.57
C LEU A 296 18.69 24.39 8.18
N LEU A 297 17.52 23.76 8.05
CA LEU A 297 16.77 23.70 6.79
C LEU A 297 16.14 25.04 6.41
N ARG A 298 15.66 25.82 7.40
CA ARG A 298 15.13 27.19 7.20
C ARG A 298 16.21 28.18 6.79
N SER A 299 17.42 28.06 7.33
CA SER A 299 18.54 28.94 6.99
C SER A 299 19.06 28.69 5.57
N ASN A 300 19.05 27.44 5.09
CA ASN A 300 19.34 27.12 3.68
C ASN A 300 18.31 27.67 2.69
N GLU A 301 17.03 27.85 3.07
CA GLU A 301 16.03 28.52 2.23
C GLU A 301 16.28 30.03 2.07
N GLN A 302 16.74 30.71 3.13
CA GLN A 302 17.07 32.13 3.07
C GLN A 302 18.33 32.41 2.23
N TYR A 303 19.33 31.52 2.27
CA TYR A 303 20.51 31.63 1.41
C TYR A 303 20.21 31.38 -0.07
N SER A 304 19.31 30.45 -0.40
CA SER A 304 18.93 30.18 -1.80
C SER A 304 18.15 31.34 -2.44
N ASN A 305 17.38 32.10 -1.64
CA ASN A 305 16.67 33.29 -2.13
C ASN A 305 17.55 34.56 -2.19
N ARG A 306 18.61 34.69 -1.38
CA ARG A 306 19.54 35.83 -1.48
C ARG A 306 20.42 35.80 -2.73
N GLY A 307 20.61 34.63 -3.35
CA GLY A 307 21.39 34.49 -4.59
C GLY A 307 20.71 35.00 -5.86
N LYS A 308 19.48 35.55 -5.78
CA LYS A 308 18.73 36.07 -6.93
C LYS A 308 18.53 37.60 -6.97
N GLU A 309 19.09 38.35 -6.01
CA GLU A 309 18.93 39.82 -5.95
C GLU A 309 20.24 40.63 -6.03
N GLN A 310 21.34 40.03 -6.51
CA GLN A 310 22.55 40.79 -6.84
C GLN A 310 23.03 40.48 -8.26
N GLU A 311 22.30 41.00 -9.24
CA GLU A 311 22.87 41.36 -10.53
C GLU A 311 22.21 42.65 -11.01
N VAL A 312 22.61 43.75 -10.38
CA VAL A 312 22.48 45.09 -10.96
C VAL A 312 23.88 45.68 -10.94
N THR A 313 24.44 45.88 -12.13
CA THR A 313 25.52 46.81 -12.41
C THR A 313 25.42 47.22 -13.89
N PRO A 314 25.90 48.41 -14.28
CA PRO A 314 26.70 49.37 -13.52
C PRO A 314 25.89 50.51 -12.88
#